data_AF-A0A7M2QSB4-F1
#
_entry.id   AF-A0A7M2QSB4-F1
#
_cell.length_a   1.000
_cell.length_b   1.000
_cell.length_c   1.000
_cell.angle_alpha   90.00
_cell.angle_beta   90.00
_cell.angle_gamma   90.00
#
_symmetry.space_group_name_H-M   'P 1'
#
loop_
_entity.id
_entity.type
_entity.pdbx_description
1 polymer ?
#
loop_
_entity_poly.entity_id
_entity_poly.type
_entity_poly.pdbx_seq_one_letter_code
_entity_poly.pdbx_strand_id
1 'polypeptide(L)'
;MQGITMQLSEELVDEVLRSEIRKKLDEVQVRHTYWDMKELCQQTRLCENTIKENFFYDSRFPKFKIGRKWLFPAEEAKKFLLIWLKEQPRH
;
A
#
# COMPACT_ATOMS: atom_id res chain seq x y z
N MET A 1 9.48 52.12 -15.18
CA MET A 1 8.95 50.90 -14.53
C MET A 1 9.70 49.73 -15.16
N GLN A 2 10.80 49.27 -14.55
CA GLN A 2 11.58 48.15 -15.12
C GLN A 2 10.82 46.86 -14.82
N GLY A 3 10.36 46.18 -15.88
CA GLY A 3 9.66 44.90 -15.78
C GLY A 3 10.65 43.80 -15.45
N ILE A 4 10.37 43.04 -14.38
CA ILE A 4 11.13 41.84 -14.03
C ILE A 4 10.69 40.73 -14.97
N THR A 5 11.54 40.36 -15.93
CA THR A 5 11.34 39.16 -16.75
C THR A 5 11.84 37.97 -15.94
N MET A 6 10.92 37.28 -15.27
CA MET A 6 11.23 36.04 -14.56
C MET A 6 11.43 34.94 -15.60
N GLN A 7 12.70 34.66 -15.95
CA GLN A 7 13.04 33.52 -16.80
C GLN A 7 12.91 32.26 -15.95
N LEU A 8 11.75 31.61 -16.07
CA LEU A 8 11.51 30.30 -15.47
C LEU A 8 12.37 29.30 -16.24
N SER A 9 13.31 28.64 -15.56
CA SER A 9 14.12 27.60 -16.20
C SER A 9 13.28 26.35 -16.39
N GLU A 10 13.49 25.67 -17.51
CA GLU A 10 12.77 24.44 -17.86
C GLU A 10 12.99 23.35 -16.80
N GLU A 11 14.17 23.35 -16.16
CA GLU A 11 14.51 22.44 -15.07
C GLU A 11 13.64 22.67 -13.83
N LEU A 12 13.37 23.93 -13.47
CA LEU A 12 12.52 24.25 -12.32
C LEU A 12 11.06 23.82 -12.57
N VAL A 13 10.59 23.96 -13.81
CA VAL A 13 9.26 23.49 -14.21
C VAL A 13 9.16 21.98 -14.10
N ASP A 14 10.15 21.24 -14.62
CA ASP A 14 10.16 19.78 -14.58
C ASP A 14 10.25 19.25 -13.14
N GLU A 15 11.04 19.89 -12.28
CA GLU A 15 11.15 19.52 -10.86
C GLU A 15 9.80 19.66 -10.13
N VAL A 16 9.13 20.82 -10.29
CA VAL A 16 7.83 21.08 -9.67
C VAL A 16 6.79 20.08 -10.17
N LEU A 17 6.73 19.82 -11.48
CA LEU A 17 5.80 18.85 -12.07
C LEU A 17 6.01 17.45 -11.50
N ARG A 18 7.26 16.98 -11.46
CA ARG A 18 7.58 15.66 -10.90
C ARG A 18 7.24 15.56 -9.42
N SER A 19 7.40 16.65 -8.67
CA SER A 19 7.04 16.68 -7.25
C SER A 19 5.53 16.54 -7.05
N GLU A 20 4.73 17.25 -7.84
CA GLU A 20 3.26 17.23 -7.74
C GLU A 20 2.67 15.92 -8.27
N ILE A 21 3.24 15.34 -9.33
CA ILE A 21 2.87 14.00 -9.79
C ILE A 21 3.13 12.96 -8.70
N ARG A 22 4.27 13.02 -8.01
CA ARG A 22 4.57 12.10 -6.89
C ARG A 22 3.59 12.26 -5.73
N LYS A 23 3.30 13.49 -5.31
CA LYS A 23 2.29 13.77 -4.27
C LYS A 23 0.92 13.22 -4.66
N LYS A 24 0.49 13.45 -5.90
CA LYS A 24 -0.79 12.93 -6.41
C LYS A 24 -0.80 11.41 -6.51
N LEU A 25 0.31 10.78 -6.89
CA LEU A 25 0.41 9.31 -6.91
C LEU A 25 0.32 8.73 -5.50
N ASP A 26 0.92 9.39 -4.52
CA ASP A 26 0.85 9.02 -3.11
C ASP A 26 -0.57 9.23 -2.52
N GLU A 27 -1.30 10.26 -2.98
CA GLU A 27 -2.71 10.52 -2.64
C GLU A 27 -3.70 9.56 -3.31
N VAL A 28 -3.42 9.10 -4.55
CA VAL A 28 -4.27 8.19 -5.32
C VAL A 28 -4.20 6.75 -4.80
N GLN A 29 -3.19 6.39 -4.01
CA GLN A 29 -3.32 5.22 -3.15
C GLN A 29 -4.33 5.52 -2.06
N VAL A 30 -5.58 5.09 -2.24
CA VAL A 30 -6.55 4.99 -1.15
C VAL A 30 -5.94 4.05 -0.10
N ARG A 31 -5.20 4.63 0.85
CA ARG A 31 -4.62 3.92 1.97
C ARG A 31 -5.74 3.62 2.94
N HIS A 32 -6.45 2.52 2.70
CA HIS A 32 -7.32 1.96 3.72
C HIS A 32 -6.50 1.77 5.00
N THR A 33 -6.95 2.37 6.12
CA THR A 33 -6.31 2.13 7.42
C THR A 33 -6.37 0.65 7.78
N TYR A 34 -7.46 -0.02 7.39
CA TYR A 34 -7.67 -1.45 7.59
C TYR A 34 -8.23 -2.10 6.33
N TRP A 35 -7.83 -3.34 6.09
CA TRP A 35 -8.43 -4.25 5.13
C TRP A 35 -9.47 -5.13 5.82
N ASP A 36 -10.55 -5.45 5.13
CA ASP A 36 -11.38 -6.60 5.46
C ASP A 36 -10.91 -7.83 4.67
N MET A 37 -11.61 -8.96 4.81
CA MET A 37 -11.22 -10.18 4.09
C MET A 37 -11.30 -10.01 2.56
N LYS A 38 -12.25 -9.22 2.05
CA LYS A 38 -12.40 -8.99 0.61
C LYS A 38 -11.20 -8.21 0.09
N GLU A 39 -10.81 -7.15 0.80
CA GLU A 39 -9.64 -6.35 0.44
C GLU A 39 -8.34 -7.18 0.56
N LEU A 40 -8.19 -7.99 1.62
CA LEU A 40 -7.03 -8.89 1.76
C LEU A 40 -6.92 -9.87 0.58
N CYS A 41 -8.03 -10.44 0.11
CA CYS A 41 -8.05 -11.27 -1.09
C CYS A 41 -7.60 -10.48 -2.33
N GLN A 42 -8.07 -9.23 -2.50
CA GLN A 42 -7.69 -8.39 -3.63
C GLN A 42 -6.20 -8.03 -3.63
N GLN A 43 -5.66 -7.68 -2.46
CA GLN A 43 -4.26 -7.27 -2.29
C GLN A 43 -3.29 -8.44 -2.49
N THR A 44 -3.66 -9.64 -2.03
CA THR A 44 -2.82 -10.84 -2.15
C THR A 44 -3.03 -11.61 -3.44
N ARG A 45 -4.14 -11.36 -4.16
CA ARG A 45 -4.62 -12.18 -5.28
C ARG A 45 -4.90 -13.65 -4.91
N LEU A 46 -5.07 -13.93 -3.62
CA LEU A 46 -5.41 -15.25 -3.09
C LEU A 46 -6.89 -15.29 -2.69
N CYS A 47 -7.51 -16.47 -2.78
CA CYS A 47 -8.85 -16.66 -2.21
C CYS A 47 -8.76 -16.87 -0.69
N GLU A 48 -9.90 -16.69 0.01
CA GLU A 48 -9.96 -16.79 1.46
C GLU A 48 -9.47 -18.16 1.99
N ASN A 49 -9.77 -19.25 1.27
CA ASN A 49 -9.32 -20.59 1.68
C ASN A 49 -7.79 -20.70 1.62
N THR A 50 -7.18 -20.26 0.52
CA THR A 50 -5.71 -20.25 0.39
C THR A 50 -5.07 -19.36 1.45
N ILE A 51 -5.64 -18.19 1.75
CA ILE A 51 -5.15 -17.33 2.83
C ILE A 51 -5.17 -18.06 4.18
N LYS A 52 -6.28 -18.76 4.48
CA LYS A 52 -6.45 -19.53 5.72
C LYS A 52 -5.45 -20.68 5.86
N GLU A 53 -5.24 -21.41 4.78
CA GLU A 53 -4.31 -22.55 4.74
C GLU A 53 -2.84 -22.12 4.86
N ASN A 54 -2.52 -20.89 4.45
CA ASN A 54 -1.15 -20.40 4.43
C ASN A 54 -0.77 -19.60 5.67
N PHE A 55 -1.23 -18.35 5.78
CA PHE A 55 -0.68 -17.41 6.76
C PHE A 55 -1.70 -16.84 7.73
N PHE A 56 -3.00 -17.06 7.53
CA PHE A 56 -4.02 -16.45 8.38
C PHE A 56 -3.86 -16.81 9.86
N TYR A 57 -3.50 -18.06 10.15
CA TYR A 57 -3.30 -18.55 11.51
C TYR A 57 -1.88 -18.34 12.04
N ASP A 58 -0.97 -17.76 11.25
CA ASP A 58 0.33 -17.32 11.75
C ASP A 58 0.10 -16.30 12.88
N SER A 59 0.75 -16.53 14.03
CA SER A 59 0.70 -15.64 15.19
C SER A 59 1.23 -14.24 14.90
N ARG A 60 2.11 -14.11 13.88
CA ARG A 60 2.70 -12.85 13.42
C ARG A 60 1.75 -12.06 12.50
N PHE A 61 0.70 -12.68 11.95
CA PHE A 61 -0.22 -12.02 11.02
C PHE A 61 -1.16 -11.06 11.79
N PRO A 62 -1.17 -9.75 11.46
CA PRO A 62 -1.93 -8.73 12.21
C PRO A 62 -3.43 -8.80 11.86
N LYS A 63 -4.19 -9.57 12.64
CA LYS A 63 -5.63 -9.76 12.48
C LYS A 63 -6.38 -9.43 13.77
N PHE A 64 -7.46 -8.67 13.63
CA PHE A 64 -8.33 -8.28 14.74
C PHE A 64 -9.77 -8.63 14.42
N LYS A 65 -10.44 -9.33 15.35
CA LYS A 65 -11.87 -9.64 15.23
C LYS A 65 -12.68 -8.59 15.96
N ILE A 66 -13.42 -7.77 15.21
CA ILE A 66 -14.31 -6.74 15.77
C ILE A 66 -15.75 -7.13 15.44
N GLY A 67 -16.47 -7.58 16.46
CA GLY A 67 -17.78 -8.21 16.30
C GLY A 67 -17.71 -9.44 15.39
N ARG A 68 -18.34 -9.35 14.21
CA ARG A 68 -18.36 -10.44 13.22
C ARG A 68 -17.32 -10.27 12.10
N LYS A 69 -16.60 -9.15 12.06
CA LYS A 69 -15.66 -8.82 10.98
C LYS A 69 -14.23 -9.06 11.41
N TRP A 70 -13.42 -9.53 10.47
CA TRP A 70 -11.96 -9.49 10.56
C TRP A 70 -11.46 -8.20 9.91
N LEU A 71 -10.56 -7.52 10.60
CA LEU A 71 -9.86 -6.34 10.12
C LEU A 71 -8.36 -6.56 10.24
N PHE A 72 -7.62 -6.06 9.24
CA PHE A 72 -6.18 -6.18 9.14
C PHE A 72 -5.60 -4.78 8.93
N PRO A 73 -4.79 -4.23 9.85
CA PRO A 73 -4.13 -2.96 9.62
C PRO A 73 -3.27 -3.04 8.37
N ALA A 74 -3.57 -2.21 7.37
CA ALA A 74 -3.06 -2.41 6.01
C ALA A 74 -1.53 -2.38 5.95
N GLU A 75 -0.91 -1.42 6.65
CA GLU A 75 0.55 -1.25 6.66
C GLU A 75 1.28 -2.42 7.35
N GLU A 76 0.71 -2.96 8.43
CA GLU A 76 1.30 -4.10 9.14
C GLU A 76 1.11 -5.39 8.34
N ALA A 77 -0.07 -5.57 7.72
CA ALA A 77 -0.36 -6.70 6.86
C ALA A 77 0.60 -6.72 5.65
N LYS A 78 0.82 -5.58 4.98
CA LYS A 78 1.81 -5.46 3.89
C LYS A 78 3.21 -5.89 4.33
N LYS A 79 3.68 -5.39 5.48
CA LYS A 79 5.01 -5.72 6.02
C LYS A 79 5.13 -7.22 6.30
N PHE A 80 4.14 -7.82 6.95
CA PHE A 80 4.10 -9.25 7.20
C PHE A 80 4.12 -10.05 5.89
N LEU A 81 3.26 -9.70 4.92
CA LEU A 81 3.13 -10.42 3.65
C LEU A 81 4.44 -10.44 2.85
N LEU A 82 5.19 -9.35 2.86
CA LEU A 82 6.50 -9.28 2.20
C LEU A 82 7.55 -10.20 2.85
N ILE A 83 7.50 -10.36 4.18
CA ILE A 83 8.38 -11.29 4.91
C ILE A 83 7.94 -12.71 4.61
N TRP A 84 6.66 -13.02 4.82
CA TRP A 84 6.07 -14.33 4.58
C TRP A 84 6.33 -14.84 3.15
N LEU A 85 6.20 -13.97 2.14
CA LEU A 85 6.46 -14.33 0.74
C LEU A 85 7.92 -14.73 0.49
N LYS A 86 8.88 -14.09 1.18
CA LYS A 86 10.32 -14.41 1.07
C LYS A 86 10.70 -15.72 1.77
N GLU A 87 9.88 -16.18 2.71
CA GLU A 87 10.04 -17.46 3.42
C GLU A 87 9.56 -18.66 2.57
N GLN A 88 8.84 -18.42 1.46
CA GLN A 88 8.34 -19.50 0.62
C GLN A 88 9.46 -20.16 -0.21
N PRO A 89 9.34 -21.47 -0.52
CA PRO A 89 10.28 -22.16 -1.40
C PRO A 89 10.42 -21.44 -2.76
N ARG A 90 11.66 -21.33 -3.25
CA ARG A 90 11.94 -20.87 -4.61
C ARG A 90 12.14 -22.10 -5.48
N HIS A 91 11.41 -22.16 -6.59
CA HIS A 91 11.63 -23.16 -7.65
C HIS A 91 12.73 -22.70 -8.59
#